data_AF-A0A146LPI0-F1
#
_entry.id   AF-A0A146LPI0-F1
#
_cell.length_a   1.000
_cell.length_b   1.000
_cell.length_c   1.000
_cell.angle_alpha   90.00
_cell.angle_beta   90.00
_cell.angle_gamma   90.00
#
_symmetry.space_group_name_H-M   'P 1'
#
loop_
_entity.id
_entity.type
_entity.pdbx_description
1 polymer ?
#
loop_
_entity_poly.entity_id
_entity_poly.type
_entity_poly.pdbx_seq_one_letter_code
_entity_poly.pdbx_strand_id
1 'polypeptide(L)'
;MVKAWYMDDSSEDQRLEHHRSPPEFVDLAVLEKSTGVEYIKIEDIENLANNEQLSVLMKKRGYTYEDQITCSKECLPNYEEKIKSFFAEHLHTDEEIRLVLEGSGYFDVRDPADRWIRI
;
A
#
# COMPACT_ATOMS: atom_id res chain seq x y z
N MET A 1 3.97 5.22 12.51
CA MET A 1 4.94 4.26 11.96
C MET A 1 4.12 3.22 11.21
N VAL A 2 4.49 2.87 9.98
CA VAL A 2 3.75 1.85 9.21
C VAL A 2 3.88 0.49 9.92
N LYS A 3 2.85 -0.35 9.83
CA LYS A 3 2.82 -1.68 10.45
C LYS A 3 2.50 -2.70 9.38
N ALA A 4 2.99 -3.92 9.53
CA ALA A 4 2.54 -5.04 8.72
C ALA A 4 2.28 -6.26 9.61
N TRP A 5 1.33 -7.11 9.25
CA TRP A 5 0.98 -8.32 10.01
C TRP A 5 0.36 -9.40 9.13
N TYR A 6 0.46 -10.66 9.56
CA TYR A 6 -0.28 -11.74 8.90
C TYR A 6 -1.76 -11.69 9.26
N MET A 7 -2.59 -11.95 8.24
CA MET A 7 -4.04 -11.93 8.37
C MET A 7 -4.57 -13.27 8.91
N ASP A 8 -5.71 -13.20 9.60
CA ASP A 8 -6.59 -14.36 9.85
C ASP A 8 -7.28 -14.84 8.56
N ASP A 9 -7.99 -15.97 8.66
CA ASP A 9 -8.74 -16.56 7.54
C ASP A 9 -10.24 -16.19 7.60
N SER A 10 -10.60 -15.11 8.31
CA SER A 10 -11.99 -14.70 8.48
C SER A 10 -12.57 -14.11 7.19
N SER A 11 -13.84 -14.43 6.91
CA SER A 11 -14.60 -13.82 5.81
C SER A 11 -15.45 -12.63 6.26
N GLU A 12 -15.11 -12.01 7.40
CA GLU A 12 -15.74 -10.79 7.89
C GLU A 12 -15.44 -9.57 6.99
N ASP A 13 -15.87 -8.38 7.39
CA ASP A 13 -15.63 -7.16 6.62
C ASP A 13 -14.13 -6.96 6.39
N GLN A 14 -13.71 -7.08 5.12
CA GLN A 14 -12.33 -6.95 4.66
C GLN A 14 -11.61 -5.68 5.12
N ARG A 15 -12.34 -4.65 5.57
CA ARG A 15 -11.83 -3.38 6.08
C ARG A 15 -11.39 -3.43 7.54
N LEU A 16 -11.69 -4.50 8.26
CA LEU A 16 -11.24 -4.72 9.64
C LEU A 16 -9.74 -5.05 9.66
N GLU A 17 -9.10 -5.06 10.82
CA GLU A 17 -7.64 -5.32 10.87
C GLU A 17 -7.27 -6.76 10.49
N HIS A 18 -8.17 -7.74 10.71
CA HIS A 18 -7.93 -9.16 10.44
C HIS A 18 -6.66 -9.71 11.12
N HIS A 19 -6.38 -9.30 12.35
CA HIS A 19 -5.26 -9.86 13.11
C HIS A 19 -5.50 -11.34 13.46
N ARG A 20 -4.46 -12.17 13.28
CA ARG A 20 -4.40 -13.49 13.91
C ARG A 20 -4.52 -13.39 15.43
N SER A 21 -4.87 -14.51 16.07
CA SER A 21 -4.90 -14.63 17.52
C SER A 21 -3.90 -15.71 17.98
N PRO A 22 -2.72 -15.33 18.53
CA PRO A 22 -2.26 -13.96 18.80
C PRO A 22 -1.81 -13.18 17.54
N PRO A 23 -1.71 -11.83 17.60
CA PRO A 23 -1.23 -11.03 16.47
C PRO A 23 0.20 -11.41 16.07
N GLU A 24 0.43 -11.52 14.76
CA GLU A 24 1.73 -11.87 14.17
C GLU A 24 2.22 -10.73 13.28
N PHE A 25 2.98 -9.80 13.87
CA PHE A 25 3.54 -8.65 13.15
C PHE A 25 4.73 -9.04 12.26
N VAL A 26 4.90 -8.27 11.18
CA VAL A 26 5.99 -8.42 10.21
C VAL A 26 6.83 -7.15 10.21
N ASP A 27 8.13 -7.30 10.45
CA ASP A 27 9.09 -6.20 10.34
C ASP A 27 9.24 -5.76 8.88
N LEU A 28 9.43 -4.46 8.65
CA LEU A 28 9.55 -3.92 7.28
C LEU A 28 10.74 -4.52 6.50
N ALA A 29 11.84 -4.81 7.19
CA ALA A 29 12.99 -5.48 6.56
C ALA A 29 12.68 -6.93 6.16
N VAL A 30 11.79 -7.62 6.89
CA VAL A 30 11.33 -8.95 6.54
C VAL A 30 10.37 -8.88 5.36
N LEU A 31 9.42 -7.93 5.40
CA LEU A 31 8.49 -7.66 4.30
C LEU A 31 9.25 -7.39 2.99
N GLU A 32 10.18 -6.43 2.98
CA GLU A 32 10.99 -6.10 1.80
C GLU A 32 11.73 -7.33 1.27
N LYS A 33 12.39 -8.09 2.15
CA LYS A 33 13.17 -9.26 1.75
C LYS A 33 12.29 -10.40 1.21
N SER A 34 11.08 -10.57 1.72
CA SER A 34 10.21 -11.71 1.37
C SER A 34 9.27 -11.42 0.20
N THR A 35 8.82 -10.18 0.04
CA THR A 35 7.82 -9.80 -0.97
C THR A 35 8.36 -8.80 -2.01
N GLY A 36 9.47 -8.13 -1.73
CA GLY A 36 9.99 -7.03 -2.54
C GLY A 36 9.30 -5.68 -2.28
N VAL A 37 8.35 -5.61 -1.33
CA VAL A 37 7.66 -4.36 -1.00
C VAL A 37 8.59 -3.42 -0.22
N GLU A 38 8.85 -2.25 -0.79
CA GLU A 38 9.66 -1.21 -0.18
C GLU A 38 8.76 -0.15 0.51
N TYR A 39 9.16 0.29 1.71
CA TYR A 39 8.54 1.43 2.39
C TYR A 39 9.52 2.59 2.51
N ILE A 40 9.08 3.77 2.07
CA ILE A 40 9.86 5.00 2.20
C ILE A 40 8.97 6.06 2.85
N LYS A 41 9.42 6.60 3.99
CA LYS A 41 8.77 7.76 4.59
C LYS A 41 9.22 9.02 3.84
N ILE A 42 8.27 9.70 3.21
CA ILE A 42 8.46 11.05 2.69
C ILE A 42 8.03 12.04 3.77
N GLU A 43 8.95 12.93 4.14
CA GLU A 43 8.68 14.06 5.05
C GLU A 43 8.15 15.26 4.26
N ASP A 44 7.52 16.23 4.92
CA ASP A 44 7.00 17.47 4.28
C ASP A 44 6.13 17.22 3.03
N ILE A 45 5.01 16.52 3.24
CA ILE A 45 4.05 16.21 2.18
C ILE A 45 3.21 17.44 1.74
N GLU A 46 3.27 18.54 2.48
CA GLU A 46 2.57 19.79 2.12
C GLU A 46 3.29 20.53 0.99
N ASN A 47 4.58 20.25 0.77
CA ASN A 47 5.42 20.90 -0.24
C ASN A 47 6.14 19.89 -1.16
N LEU A 48 5.38 18.96 -1.75
CA LEU A 48 5.92 17.93 -2.66
C LEU A 48 6.74 18.52 -3.82
N ALA A 49 6.31 19.66 -4.37
CA ALA A 49 6.97 20.30 -5.51
C ALA A 49 8.43 20.71 -5.23
N ASN A 50 8.78 20.97 -3.96
CA ASN A 50 10.14 21.31 -3.55
C ASN A 50 10.77 20.22 -2.66
N ASN A 51 10.16 19.03 -2.61
CA ASN A 51 10.63 17.96 -1.77
C ASN A 51 11.85 17.27 -2.41
N GLU A 52 13.03 17.56 -1.88
CA GLU A 52 14.29 17.03 -2.41
C GLU A 52 14.36 15.50 -2.30
N GLN A 53 13.85 14.92 -1.20
CA GLN A 53 13.85 13.48 -0.99
C GLN A 53 13.03 12.76 -2.09
N LEU A 54 11.82 13.24 -2.35
CA LEU A 54 10.95 12.71 -3.39
C LEU A 54 11.57 12.90 -4.78
N SER A 55 12.09 14.09 -5.06
CA SER A 55 12.73 14.41 -6.35
C SER A 55 13.93 13.50 -6.64
N VAL A 56 14.78 13.25 -5.64
CA VAL A 56 15.94 12.35 -5.76
C VAL A 56 15.49 10.91 -5.96
N LEU A 57 14.46 10.46 -5.21
CA LEU A 57 13.91 9.11 -5.34
C LEU A 57 13.34 8.87 -6.75
N MET A 58 12.48 9.77 -7.23
CA MET A 58 11.87 9.70 -8.56
C MET A 58 12.95 9.65 -9.65
N LYS A 59 13.96 10.53 -9.57
CA LYS A 59 15.07 10.54 -10.53
C LYS A 59 15.89 9.24 -10.50
N LYS A 60 16.16 8.71 -9.30
CA LYS A 60 16.93 7.46 -9.13
C LYS A 60 16.19 6.25 -9.69
N ARG A 61 14.88 6.19 -9.49
CA ARG A 61 14.02 5.07 -9.92
C ARG A 61 13.46 5.23 -11.34
N GLY A 62 13.59 6.42 -11.93
CA GLY A 62 13.04 6.71 -13.26
C GLY A 62 11.52 6.93 -13.26
N TYR A 63 10.94 7.37 -12.14
CA TYR A 63 9.51 7.71 -12.06
C TYR A 63 9.26 9.04 -12.76
N THR A 64 8.83 8.98 -14.02
CA THR A 64 8.62 10.17 -14.88
C THR A 64 7.17 10.58 -15.04
N TYR A 65 6.24 9.85 -14.41
CA TYR A 65 4.81 10.12 -14.49
C TYR A 65 4.18 9.97 -13.11
N GLU A 66 3.27 10.89 -12.79
CA GLU A 66 2.50 10.90 -11.56
C GLU A 66 1.10 11.47 -11.83
N ASP A 67 0.14 11.01 -11.04
CA ASP A 67 -1.18 11.59 -10.92
C ASP A 67 -1.62 11.55 -9.45
N GLN A 68 -2.78 12.14 -9.15
CA GLN A 68 -3.35 12.14 -7.82
C GLN A 68 -4.81 11.67 -7.90
N ILE A 69 -5.15 10.73 -7.03
CA ILE A 69 -6.51 10.22 -6.88
C ILE A 69 -7.00 10.42 -5.44
N THR A 70 -8.28 10.75 -5.30
CA THR A 70 -8.98 10.78 -4.00
C THR A 70 -9.99 9.65 -3.97
N CYS A 71 -9.70 8.61 -3.21
CA CYS A 71 -10.55 7.41 -3.09
C CYS A 71 -11.71 7.62 -2.11
N SER A 72 -12.72 8.39 -2.52
CA SER A 72 -13.98 8.56 -1.80
C SER A 72 -15.18 8.35 -2.71
N LYS A 73 -16.37 8.14 -2.11
CA LYS A 73 -17.63 7.98 -2.86
C LYS A 73 -17.94 9.20 -3.72
N GLU A 74 -17.55 10.38 -3.24
CA GLU A 74 -17.83 11.67 -3.84
C GLU A 74 -16.82 12.02 -4.94
N CYS A 75 -15.56 11.60 -4.80
CA CYS A 75 -14.47 12.02 -5.68
C CYS A 75 -14.08 10.99 -6.73
N LEU A 76 -14.34 9.70 -6.51
CA LEU A 76 -13.91 8.62 -7.39
C LEU A 76 -15.04 8.20 -8.36
N PRO A 77 -14.91 8.44 -9.68
CA PRO A 77 -15.89 7.97 -10.65
C PRO A 77 -15.98 6.43 -10.64
N ASN A 78 -17.20 5.89 -10.71
CA ASN A 78 -17.49 4.46 -10.59
C ASN A 78 -16.93 3.84 -9.30
N TYR A 79 -17.01 4.56 -8.18
CA TYR A 79 -16.48 4.16 -6.88
C TYR A 79 -16.76 2.69 -6.53
N GLU A 80 -18.02 2.26 -6.58
CA GLU A 80 -18.43 0.91 -6.16
C GLU A 80 -17.82 -0.21 -7.01
N GLU A 81 -17.50 0.06 -8.28
CA GLU A 81 -16.81 -0.89 -9.15
C GLU A 81 -15.30 -0.85 -8.91
N LYS A 82 -14.72 0.34 -8.80
CA LYS A 82 -13.28 0.54 -8.59
C LYS A 82 -12.80 -0.04 -7.26
N ILE A 83 -13.54 0.15 -6.16
CA ILE A 83 -13.14 -0.43 -4.87
C ILE A 83 -13.11 -1.96 -4.90
N LYS A 84 -14.00 -2.59 -5.69
CA LYS A 84 -14.01 -4.04 -5.88
C LYS A 84 -12.83 -4.49 -6.71
N SER A 85 -12.49 -3.76 -7.78
CA SER A 85 -11.32 -4.10 -8.58
C SER A 85 -10.00 -3.91 -7.83
N PHE A 86 -9.91 -2.89 -6.97
CA PHE A 86 -8.71 -2.69 -6.13
C PHE A 86 -8.52 -3.81 -5.12
N PHE A 87 -9.61 -4.36 -4.57
CA PHE A 87 -9.53 -5.41 -3.56
C PHE A 87 -9.37 -6.82 -4.14
N ALA A 88 -9.91 -7.08 -5.33
CA ALA A 88 -9.74 -8.38 -5.98
C ALA A 88 -8.24 -8.67 -6.17
N GLU A 89 -7.75 -9.84 -5.76
CA GLU A 89 -6.33 -10.22 -5.93
C GLU A 89 -5.91 -10.10 -7.41
N HIS A 90 -4.85 -9.34 -7.66
CA HIS A 90 -4.32 -9.08 -9.00
C HIS A 90 -2.82 -8.77 -8.96
N LEU A 91 -2.21 -8.66 -10.15
CA LEU A 91 -0.83 -8.25 -10.33
C LEU A 91 -0.70 -7.26 -11.48
N HIS A 92 0.41 -6.54 -11.48
CA HIS A 92 0.83 -5.66 -12.57
C HIS A 92 2.14 -6.15 -13.17
N THR A 93 2.38 -5.84 -14.45
CA THR A 93 3.67 -6.07 -15.12
C THR A 93 4.74 -5.09 -14.68
N ASP A 94 4.31 -3.96 -14.13
CA ASP A 94 5.11 -2.82 -13.71
C ASP A 94 4.94 -2.59 -12.20
N GLU A 95 5.80 -1.78 -11.59
CA GLU A 95 5.71 -1.44 -10.17
C GLU A 95 4.40 -0.70 -9.85
N GLU A 96 3.72 -1.09 -8.78
CA GLU A 96 2.66 -0.29 -8.16
C GLU A 96 3.28 0.61 -7.07
N ILE A 97 3.31 1.92 -7.36
CA ILE A 97 3.89 2.91 -6.44
C ILE A 97 2.76 3.84 -5.95
N ARG A 98 2.70 4.06 -4.63
CA ARG A 98 1.67 4.90 -3.99
C ARG A 98 2.29 5.76 -2.90
N LEU A 99 2.11 7.08 -3.01
CA LEU A 99 2.39 8.04 -1.95
C LEU A 99 1.06 8.46 -1.30
N VAL A 100 0.86 8.11 -0.02
CA VAL A 100 -0.36 8.46 0.72
C VAL A 100 -0.23 9.88 1.27
N LEU A 101 -1.05 10.80 0.74
CA LEU A 101 -1.08 12.20 1.16
C LEU A 101 -2.06 12.45 2.31
N GLU A 102 -3.23 11.81 2.26
CA GLU A 102 -4.27 11.94 3.27
C GLU A 102 -5.01 10.60 3.47
N GLY A 103 -5.64 10.44 4.62
CA GLY A 103 -6.41 9.24 4.96
C GLY A 103 -5.55 8.01 5.26
N SER A 104 -6.12 6.83 5.06
CA SER A 104 -5.47 5.54 5.27
C SER A 104 -6.14 4.44 4.45
N GLY A 105 -5.47 3.31 4.33
CA GLY A 105 -5.96 2.10 3.67
C GLY A 105 -5.03 0.93 3.96
N TYR A 106 -5.36 -0.24 3.41
CA TYR A 106 -4.54 -1.44 3.50
C TYR A 106 -4.04 -1.87 2.12
N PHE A 107 -2.82 -2.39 2.09
CA PHE A 107 -2.30 -3.17 0.96
C PHE A 107 -2.02 -4.58 1.45
N ASP A 108 -2.69 -5.56 0.86
CA ASP A 108 -2.49 -6.97 1.18
C ASP A 108 -1.61 -7.61 0.11
N VAL A 109 -0.55 -8.30 0.54
CA VAL A 109 0.41 -8.96 -0.36
C VAL A 109 0.68 -10.40 0.07
N ARG A 110 1.02 -11.26 -0.90
CA ARG A 110 1.41 -12.64 -0.63
C ARG A 110 2.89 -12.73 -0.25
N ASP A 111 3.18 -13.53 0.77
CA ASP A 111 4.54 -14.00 1.04
C ASP A 111 4.90 -15.22 0.17
N PRO A 112 6.16 -15.71 0.21
CA PRO A 112 6.57 -16.89 -0.57
C PRO A 112 5.86 -18.20 -0.21
N ALA A 113 5.14 -18.25 0.91
CA ALA A 113 4.33 -19.38 1.34
C ALA A 113 2.83 -19.18 1.02
N ASP A 114 2.52 -18.20 0.16
CA ASP A 114 1.17 -17.84 -0.26
C ASP A 114 0.25 -17.40 0.90
N ARG A 115 0.81 -16.74 1.91
CA ARG A 115 0.06 -16.19 3.05
C ARG A 115 -0.11 -14.69 2.89
N TRP A 116 -1.27 -14.17 3.27
CA TRP A 116 -1.55 -12.74 3.25
C TRP A 116 -0.84 -12.00 4.39
N ILE A 117 -0.12 -10.95 4.01
CA ILE A 117 0.41 -9.91 4.90
C ILE A 117 -0.34 -8.61 4.59
N ARG A 118 -0.95 -8.00 5.60
CA ARG A 118 -1.57 -6.68 5.53
C ARG A 118 -0.58 -5.60 5.94
N ILE A 119 -0.53 -4.50 5.19
CA ILE A 119 0.29 -3.30 5.41
C ILE A 119 -0.61 -2.10 5.63
#